data_AF-A0A959L8P6-F1
#
_entry.id   AF-A0A959L8P6-F1
#
_cell.length_a   1.000
_cell.length_b   1.000
_cell.length_c   1.000
_cell.angle_alpha   90.00
_cell.angle_beta   90.00
_cell.angle_gamma   90.00
#
_symmetry.space_group_name_H-M   'P 1'
#
loop_
_entity.id
_entity.type
_entity.pdbx_description
1 polymer ?
#
loop_
_entity_poly.entity_id
_entity_poly.type
_entity_poly.pdbx_seq_one_letter_code
_entity_poly.pdbx_strand_id
1 'polypeptide(L)'
;MSMNFNNQTLNLKYRYGYRSERRITQEEIDSLRIIAMSYEPASGYARSIYHMLEGEVLPAEYPDLQNITNNMKRNSAKGDSESKEKQICEVSIYPNPAKDILYILSSSNRTLQNISLMSIDGRLVSSTTNIGMKKYSMDVSHLSAGIYIIKISTDNGENTIRKIIIK
;
A
#
# COMPACT_ATOMS: atom_id res chain seq x y z
N MET A 1 43.45 -24.33 -7.30
CA MET A 1 42.54 -23.78 -8.33
C MET A 1 41.62 -22.79 -7.64
N SER A 2 41.96 -21.51 -7.75
CA SER A 2 41.31 -20.38 -7.09
C SER A 2 40.16 -19.86 -7.94
N MET A 3 38.97 -19.67 -7.35
CA MET A 3 37.93 -18.80 -7.91
C MET A 3 37.61 -17.72 -6.88
N ASN A 4 38.31 -16.60 -7.03
CA ASN A 4 38.03 -15.32 -6.39
C ASN A 4 36.74 -14.78 -7.00
N PHE A 5 35.63 -14.81 -6.24
CA PHE A 5 34.48 -14.00 -6.58
C PHE A 5 34.65 -12.62 -5.94
N ASN A 6 34.95 -11.66 -6.82
CA ASN A 6 34.89 -10.23 -6.55
C ASN A 6 33.48 -9.88 -6.05
N ASN A 7 33.31 -9.83 -4.74
CA ASN A 7 32.18 -9.15 -4.11
C ASN A 7 32.26 -7.68 -4.48
N GLN A 8 31.48 -7.27 -5.49
CA GLN A 8 31.26 -5.87 -5.78
C GLN A 8 30.64 -5.24 -4.53
N THR A 9 31.49 -4.55 -3.78
CA THR A 9 31.14 -3.73 -2.64
C THR A 9 30.24 -2.60 -3.13
N LEU A 10 28.92 -2.80 -3.03
CA LEU A 10 27.96 -1.74 -3.26
C LEU A 10 28.02 -0.77 -2.07
N ASN A 11 28.99 0.13 -2.14
CA ASN A 11 29.21 1.19 -1.17
C ASN A 11 28.16 2.29 -1.44
N LEU A 12 26.94 2.15 -0.90
CA LEU A 12 25.97 3.26 -0.86
C LEU A 12 26.43 4.29 0.18
N LYS A 13 27.43 5.07 -0.23
CA LYS A 13 27.82 6.36 0.33
C LYS A 13 26.74 7.42 0.06
N TYR A 14 25.55 7.27 0.65
CA TYR A 14 24.65 8.40 0.83
C TYR A 14 24.98 9.01 2.20
N ARG A 15 25.99 9.89 2.22
CA ARG A 15 25.85 11.35 2.25
C ARG A 15 25.18 11.82 3.55
N TYR A 16 26.05 12.04 4.53
CA TYR A 16 25.87 12.74 5.81
C TYR A 16 25.12 12.02 6.94
N GLY A 17 25.88 11.16 7.62
CA GLY A 17 25.97 11.17 9.08
C GLY A 17 25.00 10.27 9.83
N TYR A 18 25.36 9.00 10.04
CA TYR A 18 25.41 8.37 11.37
C TYR A 18 26.15 7.04 11.27
N ARG A 19 27.08 6.81 12.19
CA ARG A 19 27.87 5.58 12.32
C ARG A 19 26.96 4.41 12.73
N SER A 20 26.95 3.32 11.97
CA SER A 20 27.16 1.97 12.51
C SER A 20 27.43 1.01 11.35
N GLU A 21 28.53 0.27 11.39
CA GLU A 21 28.76 -0.93 10.57
C GLU A 21 27.86 -2.06 11.08
N ARG A 22 26.54 -1.85 11.09
CA ARG A 22 25.60 -2.89 11.49
C ARG A 22 25.50 -3.86 10.32
N ARG A 23 26.10 -5.04 10.50
CA ARG A 23 25.89 -6.17 9.60
C ARG A 23 24.40 -6.53 9.68
N ILE A 24 23.77 -6.71 8.52
CA ILE A 24 22.40 -7.18 8.43
C ILE A 24 22.33 -8.55 9.13
N THR A 25 21.38 -8.73 10.03
CA THR A 25 21.22 -9.98 10.78
C THR A 25 20.38 -10.98 9.99
N GLN A 26 20.51 -12.27 10.30
CA GLN A 26 19.67 -13.31 9.70
C GLN A 26 18.18 -13.07 9.98
N GLU A 27 17.83 -12.55 11.16
CA GLU A 27 16.45 -12.19 11.53
C GLU A 27 15.87 -11.10 10.61
N GLU A 28 16.69 -10.14 10.20
CA GLU A 28 16.31 -9.08 9.26
C GLU A 28 16.10 -9.64 7.85
N ILE A 29 16.92 -10.61 7.43
CA ILE A 29 16.78 -11.34 6.16
C ILE A 29 15.52 -12.20 6.15
N ASP A 30 15.23 -12.89 7.26
CA ASP A 30 14.04 -13.72 7.41
C ASP A 30 12.77 -12.86 7.40
N SER A 31 12.80 -11.70 8.07
CA SER A 31 11.71 -10.71 8.01
C SER A 31 11.49 -10.19 6.59
N LEU A 32 12.58 -9.93 5.86
CA LEU A 32 12.52 -9.49 4.47
C LEU A 32 11.93 -10.57 3.55
N ARG A 33 12.29 -11.84 3.76
CA ARG A 33 11.74 -12.99 3.05
C ARG A 33 10.23 -13.09 3.25
N ILE A 34 9.75 -12.91 4.49
CA ILE A 34 8.31 -12.94 4.81
C ILE A 34 7.56 -11.86 4.01
N ILE A 35 8.08 -10.62 3.97
CA ILE A 35 7.46 -9.52 3.21
C ILE A 35 7.53 -9.79 1.69
N ALA A 36 8.64 -10.34 1.20
CA ALA A 36 8.81 -10.68 -0.21
C ALA A 36 7.84 -11.78 -0.69
N MET A 37 7.45 -12.68 0.22
CA MET A 37 6.48 -13.75 -0.04
C MET A 37 5.02 -13.32 0.22
N SER A 38 4.78 -12.09 0.68
CA SER A 38 3.43 -11.59 0.96
C SER A 38 2.78 -10.87 -0.23
N TYR A 39 1.47 -10.66 -0.17
CA TYR A 39 0.68 -9.90 -1.15
C TYR A 39 0.55 -8.42 -0.77
N GLU A 40 1.63 -7.81 -0.28
CA GLU A 40 1.64 -6.40 0.09
C GLU A 40 2.28 -5.53 -0.99
N PRO A 41 1.93 -4.23 -1.10
CA PRO A 41 2.55 -3.33 -2.08
C PRO A 41 4.08 -3.26 -2.01
N ALA A 42 4.66 -3.59 -0.85
CA ALA A 42 6.10 -3.61 -0.62
C ALA A 42 6.79 -4.91 -1.07
N SER A 43 6.06 -5.98 -1.38
CA SER A 43 6.63 -7.31 -1.61
C SER A 43 7.57 -7.36 -2.82
N GLY A 44 7.28 -6.60 -3.87
CA GLY A 44 8.18 -6.46 -5.04
C GLY A 44 9.54 -5.87 -4.68
N TYR A 45 9.57 -4.84 -3.84
CA TYR A 45 10.82 -4.24 -3.34
C TYR A 45 11.55 -5.21 -2.42
N ALA A 46 10.84 -5.84 -1.48
CA ALA A 46 11.42 -6.81 -0.57
C ALA A 46 12.07 -7.98 -1.33
N ARG A 47 11.44 -8.46 -2.40
CA ARG A 47 11.99 -9.51 -3.27
C ARG A 47 13.29 -9.09 -3.96
N SER A 48 13.34 -7.85 -4.45
CA SER A 48 14.55 -7.33 -5.10
C SER A 48 15.72 -7.20 -4.13
N ILE A 49 15.45 -6.76 -2.90
CA ILE A 49 16.47 -6.63 -1.85
C ILE A 49 16.92 -8.03 -1.39
N TYR A 50 15.98 -8.96 -1.19
CA TYR A 50 16.31 -10.34 -0.80
C TYR A 50 17.19 -11.03 -1.85
N HIS A 51 16.85 -10.91 -3.13
CA HIS A 51 17.67 -11.42 -4.23
C HIS A 51 19.07 -10.79 -4.26
N MET A 52 19.18 -9.50 -3.96
CA MET A 52 20.47 -8.82 -3.90
C MET A 52 21.35 -9.30 -2.72
N LEU A 53 20.73 -9.74 -1.62
CA LEU A 53 21.43 -10.20 -0.42
C LEU A 53 21.80 -11.69 -0.50
N GLU A 54 20.86 -12.55 -0.88
CA GLU A 54 21.01 -14.00 -0.82
C GLU A 54 21.28 -14.65 -2.20
N GLY A 55 21.12 -13.90 -3.30
CA GLY A 55 21.23 -14.45 -4.66
C GLY A 55 20.09 -15.40 -5.06
N GLU A 56 19.13 -15.62 -4.17
CA GLU A 56 17.99 -16.49 -4.39
C GLU A 56 16.79 -15.72 -4.98
N VAL A 57 16.22 -16.28 -6.05
CA VAL A 57 14.96 -15.79 -6.60
C VAL A 57 13.81 -16.51 -5.89
N LEU A 58 13.08 -15.80 -5.04
CA LEU A 58 11.88 -16.35 -4.41
C LEU A 58 10.79 -16.59 -5.48
N PRO A 59 9.96 -17.64 -5.38
CA PRO A 59 8.90 -17.95 -6.35
C PRO A 59 7.74 -16.95 -6.28
N ALA A 60 7.41 -16.31 -7.40
CA ALA A 60 6.28 -15.39 -7.48
C ALA A 60 4.98 -16.20 -7.58
N GLU A 61 4.50 -16.72 -6.46
CA GLU A 61 3.16 -17.26 -6.41
C GLU A 61 2.19 -16.08 -6.45
N TYR A 62 1.53 -15.90 -7.58
CA TYR A 62 0.34 -15.07 -7.67
C TYR A 62 -0.86 -16.01 -7.48
N PRO A 63 -1.81 -15.72 -6.58
CA PRO A 63 -2.96 -16.57 -6.38
C PRO A 63 -3.79 -16.47 -7.64
N ASP A 64 -4.07 -17.63 -8.23
CA ASP A 64 -4.81 -17.72 -9.48
C ASP A 64 -6.13 -16.95 -9.36
N LEU A 65 -6.41 -16.04 -10.32
CA LEU A 65 -7.55 -15.11 -10.24
C LEU A 65 -8.89 -15.86 -10.11
N GLN A 66 -8.92 -17.11 -10.57
CA GLN A 66 -10.06 -18.02 -10.44
C GLN A 66 -10.34 -18.39 -8.98
N ASN A 67 -9.32 -18.59 -8.15
CA ASN A 67 -9.47 -18.91 -6.73
C ASN A 67 -10.04 -17.73 -5.94
N ILE A 68 -9.60 -16.51 -6.24
CA ILE A 68 -10.15 -15.28 -5.63
C ILE A 68 -11.66 -15.16 -5.94
N THR A 69 -12.05 -15.41 -7.19
CA THR A 69 -13.45 -15.36 -7.63
C THR A 69 -14.30 -16.45 -6.96
N ASN A 70 -13.76 -17.65 -6.84
CA ASN A 70 -14.43 -18.80 -6.21
C ASN A 70 -14.57 -18.62 -4.69
N ASN A 71 -13.59 -17.98 -4.05
CA ASN A 71 -13.62 -17.67 -2.63
C ASN A 71 -14.66 -16.57 -2.32
N MET A 72 -14.77 -15.54 -3.16
CA MET A 72 -15.86 -14.55 -3.04
C MET A 72 -17.26 -15.18 -3.19
N LYS A 73 -17.42 -16.16 -4.09
CA LYS A 73 -18.69 -16.89 -4.24
C LYS A 73 -18.97 -17.82 -3.06
N ARG A 74 -17.96 -18.48 -2.48
CA ARG A 74 -18.12 -19.35 -1.31
C ARG A 74 -18.43 -18.58 -0.02
N ASN A 75 -17.83 -17.40 0.15
CA ASN A 75 -18.02 -16.56 1.34
C ASN A 75 -19.42 -15.90 1.39
N SER A 76 -20.19 -15.98 0.30
CA SER A 76 -21.60 -15.55 0.29
C SER A 76 -22.58 -16.62 0.80
N ALA A 77 -22.12 -17.84 1.09
CA ALA A 77 -23.01 -18.98 1.38
C ALA A 77 -22.69 -19.79 2.65
N LYS A 78 -21.67 -19.44 3.46
CA LYS A 78 -21.42 -20.19 4.70
C LYS A 78 -20.73 -19.36 5.78
N GLY A 79 -21.41 -19.22 6.91
CA GLY A 79 -20.86 -18.67 8.14
C GLY A 79 -19.91 -19.66 8.85
N ASP A 80 -19.15 -19.04 9.75
CA ASP A 80 -18.40 -19.58 10.90
C ASP A 80 -16.89 -19.87 10.73
N SER A 81 -16.13 -19.12 11.55
CA SER A 81 -14.76 -19.33 12.08
C SER A 81 -13.67 -18.40 11.54
N GLU A 82 -13.38 -17.39 12.39
CA GLU A 82 -12.44 -16.28 12.21
C GLU A 82 -10.98 -16.74 12.07
N SER A 83 -10.45 -16.65 10.86
CA SER A 83 -9.10 -16.13 10.66
C SER A 83 -9.27 -14.66 10.28
N LYS A 84 -8.49 -13.75 10.90
CA LYS A 84 -8.52 -12.32 10.61
C LYS A 84 -8.05 -12.08 9.17
N GLU A 85 -8.97 -12.24 8.24
CA GLU A 85 -8.84 -11.92 6.83
C GLU A 85 -8.80 -10.38 6.73
N LYS A 86 -7.66 -9.83 6.29
CA LYS A 86 -7.45 -8.39 6.13
C LYS A 86 -8.48 -7.90 5.10
N GLN A 87 -9.48 -7.18 5.63
CA GLN A 87 -10.71 -6.78 4.97
C GLN A 87 -10.43 -6.05 3.64
N ILE A 88 -11.10 -6.49 2.59
CA ILE A 88 -11.09 -5.88 1.24
C ILE A 88 -11.45 -4.39 1.40
N CYS A 89 -10.58 -3.48 0.92
CA CYS A 89 -10.70 -2.04 1.16
C CYS A 89 -12.12 -1.50 0.88
N GLU A 90 -12.80 -1.07 1.94
CA GLU A 90 -14.22 -0.73 1.97
C GLU A 90 -14.54 0.69 1.49
N VAL A 91 -13.61 1.37 0.80
CA VAL A 91 -13.79 2.78 0.38
C VAL A 91 -13.68 2.90 -1.13
N SER A 92 -14.74 3.41 -1.76
CA SER A 92 -14.84 3.69 -3.19
C SER A 92 -14.65 5.19 -3.45
N ILE A 93 -13.89 5.53 -4.49
CA ILE A 93 -13.58 6.91 -4.87
C ILE A 93 -13.81 7.09 -6.37
N TYR A 94 -14.64 8.05 -6.75
CA TYR A 94 -15.00 8.31 -8.15
C TYR A 94 -15.48 9.75 -8.36
N PRO A 95 -15.46 10.27 -9.60
CA PRO A 95 -14.76 9.72 -10.75
C PRO A 95 -13.24 9.82 -10.58
N ASN A 96 -12.51 8.91 -11.20
CA ASN A 96 -11.05 9.00 -11.35
C ASN A 96 -10.71 8.64 -12.80
N PRO A 97 -10.30 9.61 -13.66
CA PRO A 97 -9.93 10.98 -13.33
C PRO A 97 -11.11 11.90 -12.92
N ALA A 98 -10.88 12.80 -11.97
CA ALA A 98 -11.84 13.82 -11.51
C ALA A 98 -11.61 15.16 -12.19
N LYS A 99 -12.67 15.98 -12.30
CA LYS A 99 -12.61 17.33 -12.85
C LYS A 99 -13.06 18.36 -11.83
N ASP A 100 -14.32 18.27 -11.40
CA ASP A 100 -14.93 19.28 -10.54
C ASP A 100 -15.19 18.75 -9.13
N ILE A 101 -15.84 17.58 -9.02
CA ILE A 101 -16.23 16.99 -7.73
C ILE A 101 -15.70 15.55 -7.65
N LEU A 102 -15.09 15.21 -6.51
CA LEU A 102 -14.68 13.87 -6.14
C LEU A 102 -15.63 13.31 -5.06
N TYR A 103 -16.19 12.13 -5.31
CA TYR A 103 -17.06 11.42 -4.39
C TYR A 103 -16.32 10.29 -3.70
N ILE A 104 -16.53 10.19 -2.40
CA ILE A 104 -15.92 9.20 -1.52
C ILE A 104 -17.05 8.49 -0.78
N LEU A 105 -17.14 7.18 -0.96
CA LEU A 105 -18.14 6.33 -0.34
C LEU A 105 -17.45 5.26 0.50
N SER A 106 -17.86 5.14 1.76
CA SER A 106 -17.64 3.91 2.51
C SER A 106 -18.72 2.89 2.12
N SER A 107 -18.30 1.78 1.53
CA SER A 107 -19.15 0.65 1.12
C SER A 107 -19.54 -0.24 2.30
N SER A 108 -18.99 -0.01 3.48
CA SER A 108 -19.29 -0.79 4.68
C SER A 108 -20.22 -0.07 5.64
N ASN A 109 -20.45 -0.67 6.80
CA ASN A 109 -21.16 -0.03 7.89
C ASN A 109 -20.34 1.02 8.65
N ARG A 110 -19.21 1.46 8.09
CA ARG A 110 -18.28 2.41 8.70
C ARG A 110 -18.52 3.83 8.22
N THR A 111 -18.22 4.78 9.08
CA THR A 111 -18.23 6.21 8.74
C THR A 111 -16.83 6.70 8.41
N LEU A 112 -16.75 7.64 7.47
CA LEU A 112 -15.53 8.38 7.16
C LEU A 112 -15.25 9.30 8.34
N GLN A 113 -14.00 9.36 8.79
CA GLN A 113 -13.56 10.25 9.87
C GLN A 113 -12.71 11.37 9.33
N ASN A 114 -11.57 11.03 8.73
CA ASN A 114 -10.64 12.00 8.21
C ASN A 114 -10.33 11.71 6.74
N ILE A 115 -10.24 12.77 5.95
CA ILE A 115 -9.83 12.71 4.56
C ILE A 115 -8.75 13.77 4.38
N SER A 116 -7.60 13.37 3.84
CA SER A 116 -6.52 14.28 3.49
C SER A 116 -6.07 14.03 2.05
N LEU A 117 -5.99 15.11 1.29
CA LEU A 117 -5.50 15.11 -0.08
C LEU A 117 -4.12 15.75 -0.12
N MET A 118 -3.17 15.06 -0.74
CA MET A 118 -1.78 15.46 -0.84
C MET A 118 -1.34 15.47 -2.30
N SER A 119 -0.53 16.45 -2.68
CA SER A 119 0.16 16.45 -3.97
C SER A 119 1.34 15.47 -3.96
N ILE A 120 1.84 15.09 -5.13
CA ILE A 120 2.92 14.11 -5.29
C ILE A 120 4.26 14.54 -4.66
N ASP A 121 4.46 15.85 -4.50
CA ASP A 121 5.58 16.47 -3.79
C ASP A 121 5.40 16.46 -2.25
N GLY A 122 4.31 15.87 -1.75
CA GLY A 122 4.03 15.72 -0.32
C GLY A 122 3.31 16.90 0.31
N ARG A 123 2.99 17.96 -0.45
CA ARG A 123 2.23 19.11 0.06
C ARG A 123 0.80 18.70 0.40
N LEU A 124 0.34 19.04 1.60
CA LEU A 124 -1.07 18.91 1.98
C LEU A 124 -1.90 19.95 1.23
N VAL A 125 -2.88 19.48 0.47
CA VAL A 125 -3.74 20.29 -0.39
C VAL A 125 -5.08 20.57 0.29
N SER A 126 -5.67 19.53 0.87
CA SER A 126 -6.94 19.62 1.59
C SER A 126 -6.97 18.63 2.74
N SER A 127 -7.64 19.00 3.83
CA SER A 127 -7.88 18.12 4.96
C SER A 127 -9.25 18.40 5.56
N THR A 128 -9.98 17.34 5.85
CA THR A 128 -11.27 17.40 6.55
C THR A 128 -11.28 16.30 7.60
N THR A 129 -11.72 16.65 8.81
CA THR A 129 -11.77 15.76 9.97
C THR A 129 -13.18 15.72 10.54
N ASN A 130 -13.46 14.75 11.40
CA ASN A 130 -14.74 14.58 12.09
C ASN A 130 -15.96 14.52 11.15
N ILE A 131 -15.81 13.85 10.00
CA ILE A 131 -16.88 13.78 8.98
C ILE A 131 -18.11 13.03 9.50
N GLY A 132 -17.93 11.86 10.12
CA GLY A 132 -19.02 11.07 10.72
C GLY A 132 -20.08 10.57 9.75
N MET A 133 -19.81 10.61 8.44
CA MET A 133 -20.75 10.23 7.38
C MET A 133 -20.17 9.12 6.51
N LYS A 134 -21.02 8.29 5.90
CA LYS A 134 -20.60 7.25 4.94
C LYS A 134 -20.26 7.81 3.56
N LYS A 135 -20.73 9.01 3.24
CA LYS A 135 -20.56 9.66 1.95
C LYS A 135 -19.98 11.04 2.15
N TYR A 136 -19.00 11.40 1.34
CA TYR A 136 -18.39 12.72 1.34
C TYR A 136 -18.10 13.15 -0.09
N SER A 137 -18.30 14.43 -0.38
CA SER A 137 -17.96 15.05 -1.66
C SER A 137 -16.95 16.17 -1.43
N MET A 138 -15.89 16.19 -2.23
CA MET A 138 -14.86 17.21 -2.22
C MET A 138 -14.88 17.96 -3.53
N ASP A 139 -14.93 19.30 -3.47
CA ASP A 139 -14.65 20.15 -4.63
C ASP A 139 -13.15 20.10 -4.93
N VAL A 140 -12.80 19.75 -6.15
CA VAL A 140 -11.43 19.65 -6.67
C VAL A 140 -11.22 20.54 -7.91
N SER A 141 -12.22 21.34 -8.29
CA SER A 141 -12.19 22.20 -9.48
C SER A 141 -11.10 23.28 -9.46
N HIS A 142 -10.65 23.65 -8.26
CA HIS A 142 -9.62 24.64 -8.03
C HIS A 142 -8.19 24.05 -8.05
N LEU A 143 -8.05 22.73 -8.18
CA LEU A 143 -6.77 22.05 -8.18
C LEU A 143 -6.22 21.92 -9.60
N SER A 144 -4.91 22.09 -9.74
CA SER A 144 -4.23 21.88 -11.01
C SER A 144 -4.29 20.42 -11.44
N ALA A 145 -4.40 20.19 -12.75
CA ALA A 145 -4.31 18.86 -13.35
C ALA A 145 -3.05 18.12 -12.88
N GLY A 146 -3.19 16.87 -12.45
CA GLY A 146 -2.07 16.12 -11.90
C GLY A 146 -2.44 14.89 -11.09
N ILE A 147 -1.42 14.29 -10.48
CA ILE A 147 -1.56 13.12 -9.63
C ILE A 147 -1.57 13.56 -8.17
N TYR A 148 -2.55 13.05 -7.43
CA TYR A 148 -2.70 13.31 -6.00
C TYR A 148 -2.86 12.00 -5.23
N ILE A 149 -2.50 12.03 -3.96
CA ILE A 149 -2.66 10.94 -3.01
C ILE A 149 -3.76 11.33 -2.04
N ILE A 150 -4.80 10.51 -1.96
CA ILE A 150 -5.86 10.67 -0.96
C ILE A 150 -5.69 9.62 0.12
N LYS A 151 -5.69 10.08 1.37
CA LYS A 151 -5.70 9.23 2.57
C LYS A 151 -7.02 9.43 3.29
N ILE A 152 -7.64 8.32 3.68
CA ILE A 152 -8.97 8.26 4.28
C ILE A 152 -8.87 7.39 5.52
N SER A 153 -9.35 7.90 6.65
CA SER A 153 -9.51 7.13 7.87
C SER A 153 -10.99 6.93 8.18
N THR A 154 -11.35 5.75 8.67
CA THR A 154 -12.71 5.42 9.12
C THR A 154 -12.79 5.36 10.65
N ASP A 155 -14.01 5.27 11.17
CA ASP A 155 -14.30 5.23 12.62
C ASP A 155 -13.69 4.04 13.37
N ASN A 156 -13.35 2.95 12.68
CA ASN A 156 -12.65 1.81 13.25
C ASN A 156 -11.12 1.91 13.20
N GLY A 157 -10.59 3.05 12.74
CA GLY A 157 -9.16 3.30 12.65
C GLY A 157 -8.49 2.72 11.40
N GLU A 158 -9.24 2.12 10.47
CA GLU A 158 -8.69 1.72 9.18
C GLU A 158 -8.26 2.94 8.37
N ASN A 159 -7.11 2.80 7.69
CA ASN A 159 -6.58 3.82 6.81
C ASN A 159 -6.48 3.27 5.39
N THR A 160 -7.13 3.95 4.45
CA THR A 160 -7.05 3.65 3.01
C THR A 160 -6.29 4.77 2.32
N ILE A 161 -5.30 4.41 1.50
CA ILE A 161 -4.54 5.34 0.66
C ILE A 161 -4.79 4.99 -0.80
N ARG A 162 -5.15 5.97 -1.63
CA ARG A 162 -5.36 5.79 -3.06
C ARG A 162 -4.72 6.91 -3.87
N LYS A 163 -4.27 6.57 -5.08
CA LYS A 163 -3.86 7.52 -6.11
C LYS A 163 -5.09 8.00 -6.87
N ILE A 164 -5.22 9.30 -7.07
CA ILE A 164 -6.25 9.91 -7.93
C ILE A 164 -5.61 10.80 -8.98
N ILE A 165 -6.30 10.97 -10.11
CA ILE A 165 -5.90 11.85 -11.21
C ILE A 165 -6.93 12.98 -11.29
N ILE A 166 -6.46 14.23 -11.30
CA ILE A 166 -7.28 15.44 -11.51
C ILE A 166 -6.96 16.00 -12.89
N LYS A 167 -7.99 16.45 -13.61
CA LYS A 167 -7.92 16.99 -14.98
C LYS A 167 -7.72 18.49 -15.04
#